data_AF-A0A1W2BLG2-F1
#
_entry.id   AF-A0A1W2BLG2-F1
#
_cell.length_a   1.000
_cell.length_b   1.000
_cell.length_c   1.000
_cell.angle_alpha   90.00
_cell.angle_beta   90.00
_cell.angle_gamma   90.00
#
_symmetry.space_group_name_H-M   'P 1'
#
loop_
_entity.id
_entity.type
_entity.pdbx_description
1 polymer ?
#
loop_
_entity_poly.entity_id
_entity_poly.type
_entity_poly.pdbx_seq_one_letter_code
_entity_poly.pdbx_strand_id
1 'polypeptide(L)'
;MEPTYEDCDGIAVPQDTIGGIVLPPLSNPTDTLNKIMRNTNLSEAQLAKLRTMLSRFLSGDGNERWACIHKQLYRHMASNNLKFDFMMNSNNLVPQSYNPVTSTFSFLNDDSFNYPNIFEHEFFHAFQDMFIATDTYAIATSEGYPDGYTNIEFETAVFTDLLKTNTVEYGAFMNADEELREDYSGWLNLIKDNNKKYPTTFDDFQGRYNFFLKKFQFNSGYADKGQILLNMKPVSLLEVFFNFSMQINPMKPS
;
A
#
# COMPACT_ATOMS: atom_id res chain seq x y z
N MET A 1 22.06 -17.04 20.83
CA MET A 1 21.49 -17.35 19.50
C MET A 1 21.69 -16.12 18.66
N GLU A 2 22.42 -16.26 17.56
CA GLU A 2 22.41 -15.19 16.55
C GLU A 2 21.00 -15.10 15.96
N PRO A 3 20.48 -13.87 15.73
CA PRO A 3 19.16 -13.71 15.17
C PRO A 3 19.10 -14.34 13.77
N THR A 4 18.25 -15.36 13.61
CA THR A 4 17.88 -15.92 12.31
C THR A 4 16.83 -15.03 11.66
N TYR A 5 17.02 -14.65 10.39
CA TYR A 5 16.13 -13.74 9.66
C TYR A 5 15.44 -14.46 8.52
N GLU A 6 14.13 -14.26 8.33
CA GLU A 6 13.36 -14.79 7.20
C GLU A 6 13.31 -13.76 6.07
N ASP A 7 13.68 -14.16 4.85
CA ASP A 7 13.29 -13.44 3.63
C ASP A 7 11.79 -13.60 3.34
N CYS A 8 11.31 -13.01 2.25
CA CYS A 8 9.90 -13.09 1.86
C CYS A 8 9.43 -14.51 1.46
N ASP A 9 10.36 -15.47 1.36
CA ASP A 9 10.10 -16.89 1.08
C ASP A 9 10.27 -17.76 2.34
N GLY A 10 10.42 -17.14 3.53
CA GLY A 10 10.59 -17.86 4.80
C GLY A 10 11.96 -18.54 4.96
N ILE A 11 12.95 -18.18 4.14
CA ILE A 11 14.29 -18.75 4.18
C ILE A 11 15.14 -17.98 5.19
N ALA A 12 15.79 -18.71 6.10
CA ALA A 12 16.76 -18.15 7.03
C ALA A 12 18.00 -17.62 6.27
N VAL A 13 18.15 -16.30 6.15
CA VAL A 13 19.29 -15.69 5.43
C VAL A 13 20.42 -15.34 6.43
N PRO A 14 21.66 -15.80 6.20
CA PRO A 14 22.83 -15.40 6.99
C PRO A 14 23.14 -13.91 6.83
N GLN A 15 23.60 -13.28 7.92
CA GLN A 15 23.83 -11.84 8.06
C GLN A 15 24.92 -11.26 7.12
N ASP A 16 25.68 -12.10 6.42
CA ASP A 16 26.87 -11.71 5.64
C ASP A 16 26.61 -11.38 4.15
N THR A 17 25.36 -11.29 3.70
CA THR A 17 25.09 -10.90 2.31
C THR A 17 25.00 -9.37 2.16
N ILE A 18 26.03 -8.83 1.51
CA ILE A 18 26.28 -7.42 1.23
C ILE A 18 25.06 -6.76 0.56
N GLY A 19 24.51 -5.74 1.22
CA GLY A 19 23.66 -4.71 0.60
C GLY A 19 22.15 -4.82 0.81
N GLY A 20 21.64 -5.90 1.40
CA GLY A 20 20.23 -6.00 1.79
C GLY A 20 19.99 -5.33 3.14
N ILE A 21 19.06 -4.38 3.22
CA ILE A 21 18.63 -3.83 4.52
C ILE A 21 17.94 -4.95 5.30
N VAL A 22 18.64 -5.50 6.29
CA VAL A 22 18.14 -6.51 7.21
C VAL A 22 17.18 -5.85 8.20
N LEU A 23 15.98 -6.41 8.35
CA LEU A 23 14.96 -5.83 9.22
C LEU A 23 14.62 -6.77 10.37
N PRO A 24 14.72 -6.31 11.63
CA PRO A 24 14.47 -7.15 12.79
C PRO A 24 13.03 -7.68 12.81
N PRO A 25 12.76 -8.82 13.48
CA PRO A 25 11.39 -9.27 13.73
C PRO A 25 10.57 -8.11 14.30
N LEU A 26 9.35 -7.94 13.78
CA LEU A 26 8.46 -6.97 14.39
C LEU A 26 8.18 -7.42 15.83
N SER A 27 8.34 -6.48 16.75
CA SER A 27 7.95 -6.63 18.15
C SER A 27 6.45 -6.93 18.26
N ASN A 28 5.94 -7.19 19.47
CA ASN A 28 4.50 -7.43 19.66
C ASN A 28 3.65 -6.29 19.03
N PRO A 29 2.35 -6.51 18.73
CA PRO A 29 1.50 -5.52 18.07
C PRO A 29 1.42 -4.17 18.79
N THR A 30 1.57 -4.14 20.12
CA THR A 30 1.60 -2.91 20.92
C THR A 30 2.83 -2.07 20.58
N ASP A 31 4.02 -2.67 20.62
CA ASP A 31 5.27 -1.99 20.29
C ASP A 31 5.30 -1.55 18.82
N THR A 32 4.67 -2.32 17.94
CA THR A 32 4.54 -2.03 16.51
C THR A 32 3.64 -0.80 16.28
N LEU A 33 2.46 -0.74 16.90
CA LEU A 33 1.61 0.45 16.80
C LEU A 33 2.28 1.68 17.42
N ASN A 34 2.91 1.56 18.58
CA ASN A 34 3.59 2.67 19.26
C ASN A 34 4.74 3.27 18.43
N LYS A 35 5.38 2.49 17.56
CA LYS A 35 6.43 2.98 16.65
C LYS A 35 5.92 3.92 15.57
N ILE A 36 4.65 3.88 15.21
CA ILE A 36 4.07 4.75 14.18
C ILE A 36 2.96 5.67 14.74
N MET A 37 2.55 5.51 15.99
CA MET A 37 1.53 6.35 16.62
C MET A 37 2.16 7.61 17.23
N ARG A 38 1.59 8.77 16.90
CA ARG A 38 1.89 10.08 17.50
C ARG A 38 0.95 10.37 18.65
N ASN A 39 -0.35 10.45 18.35
CA ASN A 39 -1.44 10.62 19.32
C ASN A 39 -2.63 9.72 18.97
N THR A 40 -3.58 9.63 19.91
CA THR A 40 -4.84 8.91 19.68
C THR A 40 -5.97 9.48 20.53
N ASN A 41 -7.19 9.48 20.00
CA ASN A 41 -8.41 9.69 20.79
C ASN A 41 -9.22 8.40 20.98
N LEU A 42 -8.67 7.26 20.55
CA LEU A 42 -9.30 5.96 20.66
C LEU A 42 -9.33 5.52 22.13
N SER A 43 -10.45 4.93 22.55
CA SER A 43 -10.52 4.22 23.84
C SER A 43 -9.60 3.00 23.85
N GLU A 44 -9.29 2.44 25.03
CA GLU A 44 -8.47 1.21 25.12
C GLU A 44 -9.06 0.03 24.35
N ALA A 45 -10.39 -0.10 24.32
CA ALA A 45 -11.06 -1.14 23.55
C ALA A 45 -10.84 -0.95 22.03
N GLN A 46 -10.89 0.30 21.55
CA GLN A 46 -10.63 0.64 20.15
C GLN A 46 -9.15 0.50 19.80
N LEU A 47 -8.23 0.86 20.70
CA LEU A 47 -6.81 0.60 20.53
C LEU A 47 -6.51 -0.90 20.42
N ALA A 48 -7.19 -1.75 21.20
CA ALA A 48 -7.06 -3.19 21.06
C ALA A 48 -7.51 -3.67 19.66
N LYS A 49 -8.65 -3.16 19.15
CA LYS A 49 -9.12 -3.45 17.79
C LYS A 49 -8.13 -2.97 16.71
N LEU A 50 -7.57 -1.76 16.86
CA LEU A 50 -6.55 -1.24 15.95
C LEU A 50 -5.29 -2.11 15.95
N ARG A 51 -4.80 -2.56 17.12
CA ARG A 51 -3.68 -3.50 17.22
C ARG A 51 -3.98 -4.82 16.51
N THR A 52 -5.19 -5.35 16.64
CA THR A 52 -5.62 -6.56 15.93
C THR A 52 -5.65 -6.35 14.42
N MET A 53 -6.23 -5.24 13.94
CA MET A 53 -6.27 -4.91 12.51
C MET A 53 -4.86 -4.73 11.93
N LEU A 54 -3.98 -4.01 12.63
CA LEU A 54 -2.58 -3.85 12.23
C LEU A 54 -1.86 -5.20 12.19
N SER A 55 -2.09 -6.08 13.16
CA SER A 55 -1.52 -7.42 13.15
C SER A 55 -1.97 -8.25 11.95
N ARG A 56 -3.25 -8.15 11.57
CA ARG A 56 -3.82 -8.83 10.38
C ARG A 56 -3.24 -8.31 9.08
N PHE A 57 -3.15 -6.99 8.96
CA PHE A 57 -2.47 -6.32 7.86
C PHE A 57 -1.03 -6.83 7.72
N LEU A 58 -0.24 -6.79 8.80
CA LEU A 58 1.16 -7.23 8.79
C LEU A 58 1.35 -8.74 8.59
N SER A 59 0.34 -9.56 8.88
CA SER A 59 0.35 -10.99 8.58
C SER A 59 -0.09 -11.30 7.15
N GLY A 60 -0.47 -10.29 6.35
CA GLY A 60 -1.01 -10.49 5.01
C GLY A 60 -2.25 -11.39 4.99
N ASP A 61 -3.02 -11.42 6.09
CA ASP A 61 -4.11 -12.37 6.35
C ASP A 61 -3.76 -13.85 6.00
N GLY A 62 -2.51 -14.26 6.25
CA GLY A 62 -2.03 -15.63 6.02
C GLY A 62 -1.28 -15.83 4.70
N ASN A 63 -1.16 -14.81 3.87
CA ASN A 63 -0.31 -14.82 2.68
C ASN A 63 1.09 -14.29 3.02
N GLU A 64 2.10 -15.17 3.02
CA GLU A 64 3.48 -14.86 3.43
C GLU A 64 4.10 -13.74 2.59
N ARG A 65 3.81 -13.72 1.28
CA ARG A 65 4.30 -12.68 0.38
C ARG A 65 3.71 -11.32 0.68
N TRP A 66 2.41 -11.25 0.96
CA TRP A 66 1.75 -10.00 1.36
C TRP A 66 2.25 -9.54 2.72
N ALA A 67 2.38 -10.47 3.67
CA ALA A 67 2.94 -10.20 4.97
C ALA A 67 4.31 -9.55 4.83
N CYS A 68 5.16 -10.05 3.92
CA CYS A 68 6.45 -9.44 3.65
C CYS A 68 6.31 -7.99 3.18
N ILE A 69 5.53 -7.74 2.13
CA ILE A 69 5.36 -6.40 1.54
C ILE A 69 4.77 -5.41 2.55
N HIS A 70 3.76 -5.81 3.31
CA HIS A 70 3.16 -4.99 4.37
C HIS A 70 4.15 -4.67 5.49
N LYS A 71 4.95 -5.66 5.91
CA LYS A 71 6.03 -5.44 6.88
C LYS A 71 7.08 -4.48 6.33
N GLN A 72 7.44 -4.56 5.05
CA GLN A 72 8.39 -3.62 4.42
C GLN A 72 7.86 -2.20 4.44
N LEU A 73 6.62 -2.00 3.98
CA LEU A 73 5.96 -0.69 3.98
C LEU A 73 5.90 -0.10 5.40
N TYR A 74 5.46 -0.89 6.38
CA TYR A 74 5.48 -0.49 7.80
C TYR A 74 6.89 -0.11 8.28
N ARG A 75 7.91 -0.95 8.00
CA ARG A 75 9.29 -0.73 8.46
C ARG A 75 9.90 0.50 7.83
N HIS A 76 9.61 0.75 6.56
CA HIS A 76 10.06 1.95 5.86
C HIS A 76 9.51 3.21 6.55
N MET A 77 8.21 3.24 6.85
CA MET A 77 7.59 4.36 7.57
C MET A 77 8.16 4.52 8.98
N ALA A 78 8.28 3.42 9.73
CA ALA A 78 8.83 3.45 11.09
C ALA A 78 10.30 3.93 11.14
N SER A 79 11.12 3.52 10.17
CA SER A 79 12.55 3.86 10.11
C SER A 79 12.79 5.31 9.67
N ASN A 80 11.86 5.87 8.88
CA ASN A 80 11.83 7.29 8.55
C ASN A 80 11.13 8.14 9.63
N ASN A 81 10.84 7.56 10.80
CA ASN A 81 10.19 8.23 11.93
C ASN A 81 8.86 8.90 11.55
N LEU A 82 8.12 8.31 10.61
CA LEU A 82 6.76 8.74 10.32
C LEU A 82 5.85 8.37 11.48
N LYS A 83 5.00 9.32 11.85
CA LYS A 83 4.09 9.20 12.98
C LYS A 83 2.71 9.74 12.61
N PHE A 84 1.68 9.00 12.99
CA PHE A 84 0.30 9.27 12.63
C PHE A 84 -0.58 9.42 13.87
N ASP A 85 -1.61 10.25 13.75
CA ASP A 85 -2.69 10.27 14.73
C ASP A 85 -3.76 9.24 14.34
N PHE A 86 -4.41 8.63 15.34
CA PHE A 86 -5.49 7.67 15.14
C PHE A 86 -6.73 8.13 15.89
N MET A 87 -7.87 8.25 15.20
CA MET A 87 -9.06 8.77 15.85
C MET A 87 -10.40 8.20 15.37
N MET A 88 -11.40 8.24 16.24
CA MET A 88 -12.79 8.11 15.85
C MET A 88 -13.28 9.42 15.22
N ASN A 89 -13.95 9.33 14.07
CA ASN A 89 -14.64 10.44 13.42
C ASN A 89 -16.00 9.96 12.87
N SER A 90 -17.07 10.19 13.63
CA SER A 90 -18.42 9.78 13.23
C SER A 90 -18.97 10.54 12.01
N ASN A 91 -18.29 11.60 11.56
CA ASN A 91 -18.67 12.37 10.38
C ASN A 91 -18.01 11.86 9.10
N ASN A 92 -17.13 10.86 9.18
CA ASN A 92 -16.55 10.23 8.00
C ASN A 92 -17.66 9.59 7.13
N LEU A 93 -17.52 9.72 5.81
CA LEU A 93 -18.44 9.10 4.85
C LEU A 93 -18.05 7.66 4.51
N VAL A 94 -16.82 7.27 4.85
CA VAL A 94 -16.22 5.97 4.59
C VAL A 94 -15.77 5.32 5.90
N PRO A 95 -15.69 3.97 5.99
CA PRO A 95 -15.31 3.30 7.22
C PRO A 95 -13.96 3.77 7.78
N GLN A 96 -12.98 3.94 6.90
CA GLN A 96 -11.65 4.42 7.27
C GLN A 96 -11.18 5.44 6.24
N SER A 97 -10.35 6.38 6.68
CA SER A 97 -9.71 7.36 5.79
C SER A 97 -8.38 7.82 6.37
N TYR A 98 -7.41 8.09 5.51
CA TYR A 98 -6.19 8.80 5.84
C TYR A 98 -6.25 10.26 5.36
N ASN A 99 -5.82 11.19 6.20
CA ASN A 99 -5.68 12.60 5.85
C ASN A 99 -4.18 12.97 5.80
N PRO A 100 -3.63 13.30 4.62
CA PRO A 100 -2.22 13.64 4.47
C PRO A 100 -1.80 14.97 5.14
N VAL A 101 -2.71 15.95 5.25
CA VAL A 101 -2.41 17.25 5.87
C VAL A 101 -2.14 17.11 7.36
N THR A 102 -2.95 16.29 8.03
CA THR A 102 -2.85 16.10 9.49
C THR A 102 -2.12 14.81 9.86
N SER A 103 -1.77 13.98 8.87
CA SER A 103 -1.24 12.62 9.05
C SER A 103 -2.13 11.79 9.98
N THR A 104 -3.44 11.77 9.72
CA THR A 104 -4.43 11.19 10.63
C THR A 104 -5.22 10.07 9.96
N PHE A 105 -5.23 8.90 10.61
CA PHE A 105 -6.17 7.83 10.31
C PHE A 105 -7.45 8.03 11.11
N SER A 106 -8.58 8.10 10.42
CA SER A 106 -9.90 8.27 11.01
C SER A 106 -10.77 7.05 10.79
N PHE A 107 -11.51 6.65 11.82
CA PHE A 107 -12.41 5.51 11.83
C PHE A 107 -13.85 5.98 12.09
N LEU A 108 -14.79 5.59 11.23
CA LEU A 108 -16.19 6.00 11.35
C LEU A 108 -16.84 5.47 12.63
N ASN A 109 -16.64 4.18 12.89
CA ASN A 109 -17.25 3.46 13.99
C ASN A 109 -16.40 2.22 14.37
N ASP A 110 -16.87 1.47 15.36
CA ASP A 110 -16.19 0.28 15.85
C ASP A 110 -16.11 -0.87 14.82
N ASP A 111 -16.99 -0.90 13.81
CA ASP A 111 -16.93 -1.89 12.72
C ASP A 111 -15.82 -1.58 11.73
N SER A 112 -15.35 -0.33 11.71
CA SER A 112 -14.30 0.12 10.79
C SER A 112 -13.02 -0.69 10.96
N PHE A 113 -12.70 -1.15 12.18
CA PHE A 113 -11.52 -1.97 12.46
C PHE A 113 -11.58 -3.40 11.88
N ASN A 114 -12.70 -3.82 11.30
CA ASN A 114 -12.85 -5.14 10.69
C ASN A 114 -12.40 -5.21 9.23
N TYR A 115 -12.04 -4.07 8.61
CA TYR A 115 -11.73 -3.95 7.17
C TYR A 115 -10.22 -3.72 6.93
N PRO A 116 -9.36 -4.76 7.02
CA PRO A 116 -7.92 -4.59 6.81
C PRO A 116 -7.56 -4.20 5.38
N ASN A 117 -8.41 -4.49 4.40
CA ASN A 117 -8.23 -4.09 3.01
C ASN A 117 -8.40 -2.58 2.80
N ILE A 118 -9.34 -1.96 3.52
CA ILE A 118 -9.48 -0.50 3.51
C ILE A 118 -8.29 0.11 4.26
N PHE A 119 -7.88 -0.51 5.37
CA PHE A 119 -6.68 -0.07 6.09
C PHE A 119 -5.43 -0.13 5.21
N GLU A 120 -5.23 -1.20 4.43
CA GLU A 120 -4.12 -1.32 3.47
C GLU A 120 -4.13 -0.17 2.46
N HIS A 121 -5.29 0.14 1.88
CA HIS A 121 -5.47 1.26 0.94
C HIS A 121 -5.03 2.59 1.57
N GLU A 122 -5.59 2.93 2.74
CA GLU A 122 -5.27 4.17 3.44
C GLU A 122 -3.83 4.21 3.98
N PHE A 123 -3.28 3.06 4.36
CA PHE A 123 -1.91 2.95 4.86
C PHE A 123 -0.89 3.09 3.73
N PHE A 124 -1.25 2.70 2.50
CA PHE A 124 -0.46 2.98 1.32
C PHE A 124 -0.51 4.46 0.94
N HIS A 125 -1.64 5.15 1.09
CA HIS A 125 -1.68 6.62 0.96
C HIS A 125 -0.73 7.32 1.95
N ALA A 126 -0.69 6.87 3.21
CA ALA A 126 0.27 7.41 4.18
C ALA A 126 1.74 7.17 3.78
N PHE A 127 2.03 6.10 3.05
CA PHE A 127 3.35 5.86 2.47
C PHE A 127 3.62 6.78 1.26
N GLN A 128 2.62 7.04 0.42
CA GLN A 128 2.73 7.93 -0.73
C GLN A 128 3.12 9.37 -0.37
N ASP A 129 2.72 9.86 0.81
CA ASP A 129 3.10 11.18 1.34
C ASP A 129 4.61 11.42 1.38
N MET A 130 5.42 10.36 1.48
CA MET A 130 6.88 10.48 1.50
C MET A 130 7.48 10.92 0.16
N PHE A 131 6.76 10.70 -0.94
CA PHE A 131 7.26 10.88 -2.30
C PHE A 131 6.58 12.03 -3.04
N ILE A 132 5.39 12.40 -2.58
CA ILE A 132 4.59 13.44 -3.22
C ILE A 132 4.74 14.72 -2.39
N ALA A 133 5.46 15.69 -2.92
CA ALA A 133 5.84 16.91 -2.23
C ALA A 133 4.70 17.92 -2.00
N THR A 134 3.43 17.49 -2.03
CA THR A 134 2.27 18.40 -1.94
C THR A 134 1.30 17.92 -0.88
N ASP A 135 0.97 18.77 0.08
CA ASP A 135 0.13 18.41 1.22
C ASP A 135 -1.35 18.15 0.86
N THR A 136 -1.75 18.25 -0.41
CA THR A 136 -3.16 18.27 -0.81
C THR A 136 -3.58 17.17 -1.77
N TYR A 137 -2.67 16.33 -2.28
CA TYR A 137 -2.91 15.48 -3.45
C TYR A 137 -4.09 14.49 -3.34
N ALA A 138 -4.49 14.10 -2.12
CA ALA A 138 -5.57 13.15 -1.85
C ALA A 138 -6.81 13.78 -1.17
N ILE A 139 -6.85 15.11 -1.01
CA ILE A 139 -7.94 15.77 -0.28
C ILE A 139 -8.77 16.62 -1.23
N ALA A 140 -10.08 16.39 -1.22
CA ALA A 140 -11.04 17.31 -1.81
C ALA A 140 -10.99 18.67 -1.10
N THR A 141 -10.67 19.72 -1.83
CA THR A 141 -10.76 21.10 -1.36
C THR A 141 -12.14 21.68 -1.68
N SER A 142 -12.45 22.87 -1.14
CA SER A 142 -13.64 23.63 -1.54
C SER A 142 -13.67 23.96 -3.04
N GLU A 143 -12.52 23.92 -3.73
CA GLU A 143 -12.38 24.21 -5.16
C GLU A 143 -12.41 22.94 -6.02
N GLY A 144 -12.51 21.76 -5.40
CA GLY A 144 -12.48 20.46 -6.06
C GLY A 144 -11.27 19.62 -5.67
N TYR A 145 -10.99 18.59 -6.48
CA TYR A 145 -9.86 17.71 -6.26
C TYR A 145 -8.63 18.25 -7.00
N PRO A 146 -7.43 18.11 -6.40
CA PRO A 146 -6.19 18.58 -7.02
C PRO A 146 -5.85 17.78 -8.28
N ASP A 147 -5.03 18.38 -9.13
CA ASP A 147 -4.40 17.67 -10.23
C ASP A 147 -3.51 16.54 -9.71
N GLY A 148 -3.56 15.38 -10.35
CA GLY A 148 -2.87 14.18 -9.90
C GLY A 148 -3.67 13.31 -8.92
N TYR A 149 -4.85 13.75 -8.45
CA TYR A 149 -5.69 12.92 -7.57
C TYR A 149 -5.93 11.51 -8.15
N THR A 150 -6.39 11.42 -9.41
CA THR A 150 -6.57 10.14 -10.11
C THR A 150 -5.27 9.33 -10.20
N ASN A 151 -4.11 9.96 -10.37
CA ASN A 151 -2.82 9.25 -10.44
C ASN A 151 -2.56 8.45 -9.17
N ILE A 152 -2.83 9.06 -8.02
CA ILE A 152 -2.55 8.50 -6.70
C ILE A 152 -3.53 7.39 -6.33
N GLU A 153 -4.81 7.62 -6.56
CA GLU A 153 -5.84 6.60 -6.35
C GLU A 153 -5.58 5.39 -7.27
N PHE A 154 -5.18 5.65 -8.52
CA PHE A 154 -4.83 4.58 -9.45
C PHE A 154 -3.60 3.80 -9.00
N GLU A 155 -2.55 4.49 -8.55
CA GLU A 155 -1.35 3.83 -8.01
C GLU A 155 -1.68 2.93 -6.82
N THR A 156 -2.55 3.38 -5.91
CA THR A 156 -3.02 2.60 -4.75
C THR A 156 -3.86 1.40 -5.18
N ALA A 157 -4.76 1.59 -6.15
CA ALA A 157 -5.55 0.49 -6.68
C ALA A 157 -4.68 -0.57 -7.38
N VAL A 158 -3.66 -0.13 -8.14
CA VAL A 158 -2.67 -1.03 -8.75
C VAL A 158 -1.83 -1.75 -7.70
N PHE A 159 -1.42 -1.08 -6.60
CA PHE A 159 -0.74 -1.71 -5.48
C PHE A 159 -1.54 -2.89 -4.95
N THR A 160 -2.78 -2.64 -4.51
CA THR A 160 -3.64 -3.68 -3.94
C THR A 160 -3.95 -4.81 -4.92
N ASP A 161 -4.16 -4.50 -6.21
CA ASP A 161 -4.40 -5.53 -7.22
C ASP A 161 -3.13 -6.33 -7.58
N LEU A 162 -1.93 -5.73 -7.47
CA LEU A 162 -0.68 -6.45 -7.65
C LEU A 162 -0.41 -7.45 -6.52
N LEU A 163 -0.87 -7.16 -5.30
CA LEU A 163 -0.70 -8.09 -4.19
C LEU A 163 -1.56 -9.33 -4.39
N LYS A 164 -2.78 -9.21 -4.90
CA LYS A 164 -3.69 -10.35 -5.09
C LYS A 164 -3.09 -11.44 -5.99
N THR A 165 -3.20 -12.71 -5.56
CA THR A 165 -2.41 -13.82 -6.12
C THR A 165 -3.19 -14.80 -6.99
N ASN A 166 -4.53 -14.80 -7.02
CA ASN A 166 -5.30 -15.98 -7.51
C ASN A 166 -6.71 -15.71 -8.09
N THR A 167 -7.09 -14.47 -8.40
CA THR A 167 -8.42 -14.19 -9.00
C THR A 167 -8.30 -13.25 -10.18
N VAL A 168 -9.30 -13.22 -11.07
CA VAL A 168 -9.40 -12.17 -12.10
C VAL A 168 -9.48 -10.84 -11.36
N GLU A 169 -8.40 -10.06 -11.44
CA GLU A 169 -8.15 -8.92 -10.56
C GLU A 169 -8.44 -7.63 -11.29
N TYR A 170 -9.44 -6.91 -10.79
CA TYR A 170 -9.90 -5.64 -11.33
C TYR A 170 -10.49 -4.77 -10.22
N GLY A 171 -9.87 -4.72 -9.04
CA GLY A 171 -10.32 -3.80 -7.97
C GLY A 171 -10.38 -2.36 -8.47
N ALA A 172 -9.36 -1.95 -9.23
CA ALA A 172 -9.33 -0.66 -9.91
C ALA A 172 -10.49 -0.44 -10.91
N PHE A 173 -11.03 -1.51 -11.48
CA PHE A 173 -12.01 -1.50 -12.57
C PHE A 173 -13.28 -2.29 -12.24
N MET A 174 -13.68 -2.34 -10.97
CA MET A 174 -14.83 -3.15 -10.54
C MET A 174 -16.14 -2.75 -11.23
N ASN A 175 -16.27 -1.48 -11.60
CA ASN A 175 -17.43 -0.90 -12.27
C ASN A 175 -17.28 -0.83 -13.81
N ALA A 176 -16.18 -1.31 -14.37
CA ALA A 176 -15.95 -1.33 -15.81
C ALA A 176 -16.68 -2.48 -16.52
N ASP A 177 -16.76 -2.40 -17.84
CA ASP A 177 -17.18 -3.52 -18.68
C ASP A 177 -16.19 -4.70 -18.59
N GLU A 178 -16.65 -5.87 -19.03
CA GLU A 178 -15.87 -7.11 -18.98
C GLU A 178 -14.57 -7.02 -19.80
N GLU A 179 -14.63 -6.40 -20.98
CA GLU A 179 -13.48 -6.26 -21.89
C GLU A 179 -12.33 -5.47 -21.22
N LEU A 180 -12.63 -4.33 -20.59
CA LEU A 180 -11.64 -3.52 -19.90
C LEU A 180 -11.06 -4.24 -18.67
N ARG A 181 -11.90 -5.00 -17.93
CA ARG A 181 -11.45 -5.78 -16.77
C ARG A 181 -10.51 -6.92 -17.17
N GLU A 182 -10.82 -7.64 -18.23
CA GLU A 182 -9.97 -8.71 -18.77
C GLU A 182 -8.64 -8.15 -19.29
N ASP A 183 -8.68 -7.03 -20.03
CA ASP A 183 -7.49 -6.37 -20.55
C ASP A 183 -6.57 -5.87 -19.42
N TYR A 184 -7.16 -5.29 -18.37
CA TYR A 184 -6.42 -4.89 -17.16
C TYR A 184 -5.83 -6.08 -16.41
N SER A 185 -6.60 -7.15 -16.19
CA SER A 185 -6.10 -8.35 -15.54
C SER A 185 -4.97 -9.02 -16.33
N GLY A 186 -5.09 -9.04 -17.67
CA GLY A 186 -4.02 -9.51 -18.56
C GLY A 186 -2.75 -8.68 -18.41
N TRP A 187 -2.87 -7.34 -18.36
CA TRP A 187 -1.74 -6.46 -18.09
C TRP A 187 -1.10 -6.68 -16.73
N LEU A 188 -1.89 -6.81 -15.66
CA LEU A 188 -1.36 -7.13 -14.32
C LEU A 188 -0.57 -8.44 -14.33
N ASN A 189 -1.08 -9.49 -14.99
CA ASN A 189 -0.38 -10.77 -15.09
C ASN A 189 0.96 -10.66 -15.85
N LEU A 190 1.02 -9.83 -16.89
CA LEU A 190 2.26 -9.59 -17.66
C LEU A 190 3.32 -8.88 -16.81
N ILE A 191 2.94 -7.87 -16.03
CA ILE A 191 3.90 -7.11 -15.21
C ILE A 191 4.30 -7.88 -13.94
N LYS A 192 3.45 -8.81 -13.47
CA LYS A 192 3.76 -9.75 -12.38
C LYS A 192 4.58 -10.97 -12.80
N ASP A 193 4.60 -11.32 -14.08
CA ASP A 193 5.13 -12.60 -14.58
C ASP A 193 4.63 -13.79 -13.74
N ASN A 194 3.31 -13.91 -13.55
CA ASN A 194 2.70 -14.90 -12.65
C ASN A 194 3.27 -14.87 -11.22
N ASN A 195 3.36 -13.67 -10.64
CA ASN A 195 3.96 -13.42 -9.35
C ASN A 195 5.47 -13.77 -9.29
N LYS A 196 6.21 -13.85 -10.39
CA LYS A 196 7.67 -14.04 -10.33
C LYS A 196 8.43 -12.73 -10.19
N LYS A 197 7.82 -11.61 -10.53
CA LYS A 197 8.40 -10.27 -10.38
C LYS A 197 7.34 -9.23 -10.02
N TYR A 198 7.79 -8.06 -9.62
CA TYR A 198 6.97 -6.86 -9.51
C TYR A 198 7.64 -5.73 -10.29
N PRO A 199 6.88 -4.72 -10.75
CA PRO A 199 7.46 -3.58 -11.45
C PRO A 199 8.35 -2.77 -10.50
N THR A 200 9.62 -2.60 -10.83
CA THR A 200 10.61 -1.81 -10.05
C THR A 200 11.08 -0.58 -10.80
N THR A 201 10.78 -0.49 -12.10
CA THR A 201 10.98 0.66 -12.96
C THR A 201 9.70 1.02 -13.70
N PHE A 202 9.60 2.25 -14.20
CA PHE A 202 8.42 2.66 -14.98
C PHE A 202 8.27 1.87 -16.29
N ASP A 203 9.37 1.43 -16.87
CA ASP A 203 9.36 0.65 -18.12
C ASP A 203 8.76 -0.75 -17.93
N ASP A 204 8.79 -1.29 -16.70
CA ASP A 204 8.16 -2.58 -16.38
C ASP A 204 6.64 -2.57 -16.59
N PHE A 205 6.00 -1.40 -16.61
CA PHE A 205 4.58 -1.28 -16.94
C PHE A 205 4.27 -1.43 -18.45
N GLN A 206 5.28 -1.66 -19.29
CA GLN A 206 5.15 -1.94 -20.73
C GLN A 206 4.40 -0.84 -21.50
N GLY A 207 4.55 0.42 -21.07
CA GLY A 207 3.89 1.57 -21.68
C GLY A 207 2.36 1.63 -21.50
N ARG A 208 1.75 0.70 -20.75
CA ARG A 208 0.29 0.65 -20.56
C ARG A 208 -0.22 1.36 -19.32
N TYR A 209 0.65 1.76 -18.39
CA TYR A 209 0.25 2.45 -17.16
C TYR A 209 -0.64 3.68 -17.44
N ASN A 210 -0.17 4.58 -18.32
CA ASN A 210 -0.92 5.80 -18.67
C ASN A 210 -2.22 5.52 -19.47
N PHE A 211 -2.32 4.36 -20.14
CA PHE A 211 -3.56 3.92 -20.78
C PHE A 211 -4.59 3.56 -19.71
N PHE A 212 -4.22 2.71 -18.75
CA PHE A 212 -5.13 2.31 -17.68
C PHE A 212 -5.46 3.46 -16.74
N LEU A 213 -4.51 4.35 -16.43
CA LEU A 213 -4.76 5.56 -15.65
C LEU A 213 -5.88 6.41 -16.25
N LYS A 214 -5.85 6.63 -17.57
CA LYS A 214 -6.93 7.36 -18.27
C LYS A 214 -8.26 6.62 -18.18
N LYS A 215 -8.25 5.29 -18.30
CA LYS A 215 -9.47 4.48 -18.18
C LYS A 215 -10.02 4.50 -16.75
N PHE A 216 -9.15 4.47 -15.75
CA PHE A 216 -9.48 4.44 -14.33
C PHE A 216 -10.27 5.68 -13.90
N GLN A 217 -9.90 6.86 -14.43
CA GLN A 217 -10.64 8.11 -14.20
C GLN A 217 -12.15 7.95 -14.49
N PHE A 218 -12.50 7.25 -15.57
CA PHE A 218 -13.90 7.12 -15.98
C PHE A 218 -14.62 5.89 -15.40
N ASN A 219 -13.87 4.92 -14.87
CA ASN A 219 -14.42 3.60 -14.52
C ASN A 219 -14.21 3.20 -13.05
N SER A 220 -13.45 3.96 -12.26
CA SER A 220 -13.25 3.69 -10.82
C SER A 220 -14.52 3.90 -10.01
N GLY A 221 -15.35 4.87 -10.40
CA GLY A 221 -16.54 5.30 -9.66
C GLY A 221 -16.27 6.28 -8.50
N TYR A 222 -15.01 6.59 -8.21
CA TYR A 222 -14.62 7.52 -7.13
C TYR A 222 -13.45 8.45 -7.48
N ALA A 223 -12.61 8.09 -8.45
CA ALA A 223 -11.43 8.86 -8.85
C ALA A 223 -11.62 9.64 -10.17
N ASP A 224 -12.85 10.09 -10.46
CA ASP A 224 -13.23 10.79 -11.69
C ASP A 224 -12.97 12.31 -11.66
N LYS A 225 -12.07 12.76 -10.76
CA LYS A 225 -11.87 14.16 -10.40
C LYS A 225 -10.41 14.60 -10.60
N GLY A 226 -10.20 15.91 -10.77
CA GLY A 226 -8.87 16.50 -11.02
C GLY A 226 -8.32 16.20 -12.42
N GLN A 227 -7.27 16.89 -12.85
CA GLN A 227 -6.57 16.53 -14.10
C GLN A 227 -5.58 15.37 -13.86
N ILE A 228 -5.47 14.48 -14.84
CA ILE A 228 -4.41 13.45 -14.85
C ILE A 228 -3.08 14.11 -15.20
N LEU A 229 -2.05 13.88 -14.39
CA LEU A 229 -0.69 14.30 -14.66
C LEU A 229 0.09 13.15 -15.31
N LEU A 230 0.11 13.07 -16.64
CA LEU A 230 0.74 11.93 -17.36
C LEU A 230 2.26 11.80 -17.17
N ASN A 231 2.91 12.84 -16.67
CA ASN A 231 4.34 12.84 -16.35
C ASN A 231 4.61 12.43 -14.88
N MET A 232 3.56 12.30 -14.06
CA MET A 232 3.67 11.82 -12.69
C MET A 232 3.76 10.30 -12.71
N LYS A 233 4.94 9.78 -12.38
CA LYS A 233 5.21 8.34 -12.29
C LYS A 233 4.66 7.78 -10.97
N PRO A 234 4.32 6.48 -10.89
CA PRO A 234 3.93 5.80 -9.66
C PRO A 234 5.15 5.52 -8.77
N VAL A 235 5.77 6.58 -8.24
CA VAL A 235 7.05 6.49 -7.54
C VAL A 235 6.94 5.63 -6.27
N SER A 236 5.84 5.73 -5.53
CA SER A 236 5.67 5.00 -4.27
C SER A 236 5.52 3.51 -4.51
N LEU A 237 4.75 3.11 -5.52
CA LEU A 237 4.60 1.72 -5.95
C LEU A 237 5.94 1.13 -6.38
N LEU A 238 6.68 1.87 -7.20
CA LEU A 238 8.01 1.47 -7.65
C LEU A 238 8.98 1.34 -6.47
N GLU A 239 8.94 2.27 -5.51
CA GLU A 239 9.82 2.24 -4.33
C GLU A 239 9.53 1.04 -3.42
N VAL A 240 8.25 0.69 -3.19
CA VAL A 240 7.88 -0.50 -2.41
C VAL A 240 8.46 -1.76 -3.05
N PHE A 241 8.26 -1.93 -4.36
CA PHE A 241 8.69 -3.13 -5.05
C PHE A 241 10.18 -3.17 -5.35
N PHE A 242 10.83 -2.01 -5.52
CA PHE A 242 12.28 -1.93 -5.63
C PHE A 242 12.94 -2.44 -4.34
N ASN A 243 12.49 -1.95 -3.18
CA ASN A 243 12.95 -2.42 -1.88
C ASN A 243 12.65 -3.91 -1.63
N PHE A 244 11.53 -4.43 -2.15
CA PHE A 244 11.23 -5.87 -2.14
C PHE A 244 12.21 -6.67 -3.01
N SER A 245 12.46 -6.24 -4.24
CA SER A 245 13.33 -6.95 -5.19
C SER A 245 14.78 -7.03 -4.72
N MET A 246 15.29 -6.02 -4.01
CA MET A 246 16.64 -6.05 -3.44
C MET A 246 16.80 -7.07 -2.30
N GLN A 247 15.70 -7.47 -1.67
CA GLN A 247 15.70 -8.48 -0.60
C GLN A 247 15.52 -9.91 -1.15
N ILE A 248 15.15 -10.05 -2.42
CA ILE A 248 15.18 -11.31 -3.17
C ILE A 248 16.43 -11.28 -4.06
N ASN A 249 17.58 -11.70 -3.53
CA ASN A 249 18.82 -11.76 -4.33
C ASN A 249 19.32 -13.20 -4.48
N PRO A 250 20.10 -13.46 -5.54
CA PRO A 250 19.66 -14.00 -6.81
C PRO A 250 19.90 -15.52 -6.85
N MET A 251 19.24 -16.24 -7.77
CA MET A 251 19.59 -17.64 -8.05
C MET A 251 21.11 -17.76 -8.18
N LYS A 252 21.72 -18.60 -7.33
CA LYS A 252 23.12 -19.03 -7.48
C LYS A 252 23.34 -19.41 -8.95
N PRO A 253 24.36 -18.87 -9.63
CA PRO A 253 24.76 -19.45 -10.91
C PRO A 253 25.09 -20.92 -10.68
N SER A 254 24.41 -21.77 -11.44
CA SER A 254 24.63 -23.22 -11.53
C SER A 254 26.06 -23.55 -11.92
#